data_AF-A0A9W5UUK8-F1
#
_entry.id   AF-A0A9W5UUK8-F1
#
_cell.length_a   1.000
_cell.length_b   1.000
_cell.length_c   1.000
_cell.angle_alpha   90.00
_cell.angle_beta   90.00
_cell.angle_gamma   90.00
#
_symmetry.space_group_name_H-M   'P 1'
#
loop_
_entity.id
_entity.type
_entity.pdbx_description
1 polymer ?
#
loop_
_entity_poly.entity_id
_entity_poly.type
_entity_poly.pdbx_seq_one_letter_code
_entity_poly.pdbx_strand_id
1 'polypeptide(L)'
;MRVPSNRVVSPTAVDWARSSLVTLANAVGLDGLAAASALPGLLAAVDQHAAAVRDSLRGDRRPLTAAALAGYADGVRVAAEEYGWHPADAPVDWAEADWVMLRLLAVCALTAALDTPAPQPPPL
;
A
#
# COMPACT_ATOMS: atom_id res chain seq x y z
N MET A 1 -1.88 -34.51 -15.66
CA MET A 1 -0.65 -33.76 -16.00
C MET A 1 -0.89 -32.29 -15.64
N ARG A 2 -0.46 -31.82 -14.46
CA ARG A 2 -0.59 -30.39 -14.08
C ARG A 2 0.73 -29.69 -14.40
N VAL A 3 0.66 -28.68 -15.25
CA VAL A 3 1.78 -27.76 -15.50
C VAL A 3 1.87 -26.82 -14.30
N PRO A 4 3.02 -26.67 -13.62
CA PRO A 4 3.19 -25.60 -12.65
C PRO A 4 3.44 -24.31 -13.44
N SER A 5 2.47 -23.39 -13.44
CA SER A 5 2.65 -22.06 -14.03
C SER A 5 3.51 -21.19 -13.12
N ASN A 6 4.82 -21.42 -13.14
CA ASN A 6 5.81 -20.45 -12.68
C ASN A 6 5.91 -19.34 -13.74
N ARG A 7 4.96 -18.40 -13.76
CA ARG A 7 5.11 -17.19 -14.57
C ARG A 7 6.12 -16.28 -13.89
N VAL A 8 7.33 -16.23 -14.44
CA VAL A 8 8.29 -15.15 -14.18
C VAL A 8 7.57 -13.84 -14.47
N VAL A 9 7.39 -13.00 -13.46
CA VAL A 9 6.82 -11.66 -13.63
C VAL A 9 7.67 -10.93 -14.67
N SER A 10 7.05 -10.46 -15.75
CA SER A 10 7.78 -9.77 -16.84
C SER A 10 8.42 -8.48 -16.32
N PRO A 11 9.59 -8.07 -16.84
CA PRO A 11 10.27 -6.82 -16.43
C PRO A 11 9.34 -5.59 -16.42
N THR A 12 8.48 -5.50 -17.43
CA THR A 12 7.47 -4.44 -17.55
C THR A 12 6.48 -4.38 -16.39
N ALA A 13 6.08 -5.53 -15.83
CA ALA A 13 5.16 -5.58 -14.69
C ALA A 13 5.86 -5.18 -13.39
N VAL A 14 7.15 -5.50 -13.24
CA VAL A 14 7.97 -5.03 -12.11
C VAL A 14 8.16 -3.52 -12.19
N ASP A 15 8.47 -2.98 -13.37
CA ASP A 15 8.67 -1.55 -13.58
C ASP A 15 7.38 -0.77 -13.39
N TRP A 16 6.24 -1.29 -13.88
CA TRP A 16 4.92 -0.73 -13.60
C TRP A 16 4.66 -0.70 -12.09
N ALA A 17 4.83 -1.82 -11.38
CA ALA A 17 4.56 -1.89 -9.95
C ALA A 17 5.40 -0.87 -9.17
N ARG A 18 6.69 -0.76 -9.50
CA ARG A 18 7.58 0.25 -8.90
C ARG A 18 7.09 1.66 -9.20
N SER A 19 6.80 1.97 -10.46
CA SER A 19 6.36 3.31 -10.85
C SER A 19 5.04 3.69 -10.16
N SER A 20 4.08 2.77 -10.11
CA SER A 20 2.79 2.99 -9.45
C SER A 20 2.94 3.27 -7.96
N LEU A 21 3.80 2.51 -7.27
CA LEU A 21 4.05 2.74 -5.83
C LEU A 21 4.81 4.05 -5.57
N VAL A 22 5.74 4.45 -6.44
CA VAL A 22 6.40 5.76 -6.35
C VAL A 22 5.40 6.90 -6.55
N THR A 23 4.53 6.81 -7.55
CA THR A 23 3.46 7.78 -7.77
C THR A 23 2.53 7.87 -6.56
N LEU A 24 2.17 6.73 -5.96
CA LEU A 24 1.34 6.69 -4.77
C LEU A 24 2.04 7.32 -3.55
N ALA A 25 3.32 7.01 -3.35
CA ALA A 25 4.11 7.60 -2.27
C ALA A 25 4.22 9.12 -2.38
N ASN A 26 4.39 9.64 -3.61
CA ASN A 26 4.43 11.07 -3.86
C ASN A 26 3.08 11.76 -3.65
N ALA A 27 1.97 11.10 -4.02
CA ALA A 27 0.64 11.68 -3.92
C ALA A 27 0.05 11.63 -2.50
N VAL A 28 0.39 10.60 -1.72
CA VAL A 28 -0.30 10.25 -0.47
C VAL A 28 0.70 9.92 0.65
N GLY A 29 1.74 9.16 0.33
CA GLY A 29 2.63 8.55 1.32
C GLY A 29 3.48 9.54 2.10
N LEU A 30 4.12 10.52 1.46
CA LEU A 30 5.01 11.48 2.11
C LEU A 30 4.30 12.28 3.21
N ASP A 31 3.24 12.99 2.84
CA ASP A 31 2.50 13.85 3.77
C ASP A 31 1.69 13.03 4.78
N GLY A 32 1.08 11.92 4.33
CA GLY A 32 0.25 11.09 5.18
C GLY A 32 1.02 10.33 6.26
N LEU A 33 2.21 9.81 5.94
CA LEU A 33 3.04 9.12 6.94
C LEU A 33 3.64 10.13 7.93
N ALA A 34 4.00 11.33 7.47
CA ALA A 34 4.40 12.43 8.35
C ALA A 34 3.26 12.80 9.31
N ALA A 35 2.03 12.98 8.81
CA ALA A 35 0.86 13.25 9.64
C ALA A 35 0.58 12.10 10.64
N ALA A 36 0.67 10.84 10.20
CA ALA A 36 0.47 9.68 11.06
C ALA A 36 1.48 9.63 12.22
N SER A 37 2.73 10.04 11.99
CA SER A 37 3.73 10.15 13.05
C SER A 37 3.41 11.21 14.12
N ALA A 38 2.62 12.23 13.76
CA ALA A 38 2.19 13.30 14.66
C ALA A 38 0.83 13.04 15.33
N LEU A 39 -0.01 12.18 14.73
CA LEU A 39 -1.39 11.94 15.14
C LEU A 39 -1.61 10.45 15.49
N PRO A 40 -1.56 10.06 16.77
CA PRO A 40 -1.67 8.65 17.18
C PRO A 40 -2.96 7.95 16.72
N GLY A 41 -4.08 8.68 16.66
CA GLY A 41 -5.35 8.15 16.16
C GLY A 41 -5.28 7.79 14.68
N LEU A 42 -4.61 8.62 13.87
CA LEU A 42 -4.38 8.36 12.46
C LEU A 42 -3.43 7.18 12.27
N LEU A 43 -2.34 7.10 13.04
CA LEU A 43 -1.43 5.95 13.01
C LEU A 43 -2.17 4.64 13.27
N ALA A 44 -3.02 4.62 14.31
CA ALA A 44 -3.84 3.44 14.62
C ALA A 44 -4.81 3.09 13.47
N ALA A 45 -5.42 4.07 12.81
CA ALA A 45 -6.27 3.84 11.66
C ALA A 45 -5.47 3.26 10.47
N VAL A 46 -4.29 3.81 10.18
CA VAL A 46 -3.38 3.30 9.13
C VAL A 46 -2.97 1.87 9.42
N ASP A 47 -2.64 1.53 10.67
CA ASP A 47 -2.28 0.16 11.06
C ASP A 47 -3.44 -0.82 10.87
N GLN A 48 -4.66 -0.42 11.23
CA GLN A 48 -5.87 -1.23 10.99
C GLN A 48 -6.11 -1.45 9.49
N HIS A 49 -5.97 -0.41 8.67
CA HIS A 49 -6.07 -0.53 7.23
C HIS A 49 -4.96 -1.41 6.65
N ALA A 50 -3.73 -1.31 7.17
CA ALA A 50 -2.61 -2.15 6.76
C ALA A 50 -2.86 -3.63 7.09
N ALA A 51 -3.49 -3.94 8.24
CA ALA A 51 -3.94 -5.29 8.54
C ALA A 51 -4.99 -5.77 7.53
N ALA A 52 -6.01 -4.94 7.23
CA ALA A 52 -7.05 -5.28 6.26
C ALA A 52 -6.51 -5.50 4.83
N VAL A 53 -5.50 -4.74 4.40
CA VAL A 53 -4.80 -4.94 3.12
C VAL A 53 -4.09 -6.30 3.12
N ARG A 54 -3.32 -6.62 4.17
CA ARG A 54 -2.64 -7.90 4.30
C ARG A 54 -3.64 -9.05 4.25
N ASP A 55 -4.77 -8.94 4.94
CA ASP A 55 -5.80 -9.97 4.96
C ASP A 55 -6.45 -10.16 3.59
N SER A 56 -6.70 -9.07 2.86
CA SER A 56 -7.21 -9.12 1.48
C SER A 56 -6.23 -9.82 0.52
N LEU A 57 -4.93 -9.64 0.75
CA LEU A 57 -3.86 -10.22 -0.09
C LEU A 57 -3.40 -11.62 0.36
N ARG A 58 -3.84 -12.09 1.53
CA ARG A 58 -3.43 -13.39 2.11
C ARG A 58 -4.02 -14.63 1.43
N GLY A 59 -4.88 -14.47 0.41
CA GLY A 59 -5.59 -15.57 -0.26
C GLY A 59 -4.68 -16.74 -0.71
N ASP A 60 -3.44 -16.45 -1.08
CA ASP A 60 -2.49 -17.46 -1.59
C ASP A 60 -1.41 -17.91 -0.59
N ARG A 61 -1.44 -17.43 0.68
CA ARG A 61 -0.39 -17.65 1.70
C ARG A 61 1.03 -17.26 1.26
N ARG A 62 1.16 -16.50 0.18
CA ARG A 62 2.45 -16.00 -0.33
C ARG A 62 2.90 -14.78 0.47
N PRO A 63 4.21 -14.53 0.56
CA PRO A 63 4.73 -13.27 1.09
C PRO A 63 4.12 -12.08 0.36
N LEU A 64 3.90 -11.00 1.11
CA LEU A 64 3.50 -9.71 0.54
C LEU A 64 4.59 -9.21 -0.41
N THR A 65 4.22 -8.73 -1.59
CA THR A 65 5.16 -8.21 -2.60
C THR A 65 4.75 -6.82 -3.06
N ALA A 66 5.72 -6.04 -3.56
CA ALA A 66 5.45 -4.75 -4.18
C ALA A 66 4.44 -4.84 -5.33
N ALA A 67 4.52 -5.90 -6.16
CA ALA A 67 3.55 -6.12 -7.24
C ALA A 67 2.11 -6.34 -6.72
N ALA A 68 1.95 -7.10 -5.64
CA ALA A 68 0.65 -7.32 -5.01
C ALA A 68 0.08 -6.02 -4.41
N LEU A 69 0.93 -5.21 -3.77
CA LEU A 69 0.54 -3.91 -3.23
C LEU A 69 0.15 -2.90 -4.32
N ALA A 70 0.92 -2.84 -5.42
CA ALA A 70 0.61 -1.99 -6.56
C ALA A 70 -0.74 -2.35 -7.20
N GLY A 71 -0.98 -3.64 -7.45
CA GLY A 71 -2.27 -4.11 -7.97
C GLY A 71 -3.43 -3.86 -7.01
N TYR A 72 -3.20 -4.00 -5.70
CA TYR A 72 -4.20 -3.69 -4.70
C TYR A 72 -4.59 -2.21 -4.70
N ALA A 73 -3.61 -1.30 -4.68
CA ALA A 73 -3.86 0.14 -4.70
C ALA A 73 -4.60 0.58 -5.97
N ASP A 74 -4.20 0.03 -7.12
CA ASP A 74 -4.88 0.28 -8.40
C ASP A 74 -6.35 -0.19 -8.34
N GLY A 75 -6.60 -1.40 -7.86
CA GLY A 75 -7.95 -1.93 -7.70
C GLY A 75 -8.82 -1.12 -6.73
N VAL A 76 -8.25 -0.62 -5.62
CA VAL A 76 -8.95 0.28 -4.69
C VAL A 76 -9.35 1.59 -5.38
N ARG A 77 -8.44 2.19 -6.16
CA ARG A 77 -8.73 3.43 -6.89
C ARG A 77 -9.79 3.24 -7.94
N VAL A 78 -9.66 2.22 -8.79
CA VAL A 78 -10.64 1.90 -9.84
C VAL A 78 -12.01 1.68 -9.24
N ALA A 79 -12.11 0.87 -8.17
CA ALA A 79 -13.39 0.64 -7.51
C ALA A 79 -13.95 1.94 -6.90
N ALA A 80 -13.12 2.76 -6.27
CA ALA A 80 -13.56 4.03 -5.68
C ALA A 80 -14.07 5.01 -6.76
N GLU A 81 -13.36 5.13 -7.89
CA GLU A 81 -13.76 5.93 -9.05
C GLU A 81 -15.10 5.46 -9.63
N GLU A 82 -15.34 4.15 -9.73
CA GLU A 82 -16.64 3.58 -10.14
C GLU A 82 -17.81 3.99 -9.23
N TYR A 83 -17.53 4.26 -7.94
CA TYR A 83 -18.50 4.77 -6.98
C TYR A 83 -18.48 6.31 -6.84
N GLY A 84 -17.80 7.02 -7.75
CA GLY A 84 -17.78 8.48 -7.81
C GLY A 84 -16.81 9.15 -6.83
N TRP A 85 -15.93 8.38 -6.17
CA TRP A 85 -14.89 8.94 -5.33
C TRP A 85 -13.79 9.57 -6.18
N HIS A 86 -13.35 10.76 -5.77
CA HIS A 86 -12.22 11.46 -6.35
C HIS A 86 -11.41 12.08 -5.21
N PRO A 87 -10.07 12.03 -5.26
CA PRO A 87 -9.24 12.73 -4.28
C PRO A 87 -9.48 14.23 -4.37
N ALA A 88 -9.50 14.92 -3.23
CA ALA A 88 -9.69 16.36 -3.19
C ALA A 88 -8.50 17.12 -3.80
N ASP A 89 -8.77 18.21 -4.50
CA ASP A 89 -7.75 19.11 -5.06
C ASP A 89 -7.06 20.00 -3.99
N ALA A 90 -7.53 19.93 -2.75
CA ALA A 90 -7.00 20.68 -1.61
C ALA A 90 -6.01 19.82 -0.80
N PRO A 91 -5.13 20.44 0.03
CA PRO A 91 -4.35 19.71 1.00
C PRO A 91 -5.25 18.80 1.85
N VAL A 92 -4.85 17.54 1.98
CA VAL A 92 -5.62 16.53 2.71
C VAL A 92 -5.64 16.90 4.19
N ASP A 93 -6.82 17.08 4.76
CA ASP A 93 -6.98 17.05 6.22
C ASP A 93 -6.92 15.60 6.69
N TRP A 94 -5.74 15.20 7.15
CA TRP A 94 -5.48 13.84 7.57
C TRP A 94 -6.25 13.40 8.82
N ALA A 95 -6.77 14.34 9.62
CA ALA A 95 -7.62 14.01 10.76
C ALA A 95 -8.99 13.47 10.30
N GLU A 96 -9.46 13.92 9.14
CA GLU A 96 -10.76 13.59 8.55
C GLU A 96 -10.62 12.80 7.25
N ALA A 97 -9.45 12.20 7.01
CA ALA A 97 -9.18 11.44 5.79
C ALA A 97 -10.16 10.27 5.65
N ASP A 98 -10.78 10.17 4.48
CA ASP A 98 -11.71 9.09 4.19
C ASP A 98 -11.03 7.72 4.12
N TRP A 99 -11.84 6.67 4.11
CA TRP A 99 -11.35 5.30 4.13
C TRP A 99 -10.50 4.92 2.91
N VAL A 100 -10.72 5.54 1.74
CA VAL A 100 -9.93 5.27 0.51
C VAL A 100 -8.54 5.86 0.70
N MET A 101 -8.45 7.10 1.17
CA MET A 101 -7.18 7.75 1.49
C MET A 101 -6.41 6.99 2.57
N LEU A 102 -7.08 6.56 3.64
CA LEU A 102 -6.45 5.73 4.68
C LEU A 102 -5.99 4.37 4.14
N ARG A 103 -6.75 3.77 3.23
CA ARG A 103 -6.37 2.49 2.59
C ARG A 103 -5.14 2.65 1.70
N LEU A 104 -5.07 3.73 0.93
CA LEU A 104 -3.94 4.04 0.06
C LEU A 104 -2.68 4.40 0.88
N LEU A 105 -2.84 5.17 1.96
CA LEU A 105 -1.76 5.47 2.89
C LEU A 105 -1.22 4.19 3.57
N ALA A 106 -2.11 3.26 3.92
CA ALA A 106 -1.70 1.96 4.46
C ALA A 106 -0.87 1.14 3.46
N VAL A 107 -1.15 1.24 2.15
CA VAL A 107 -0.29 0.62 1.12
C VAL A 107 1.11 1.25 1.10
N CYS A 108 1.22 2.58 1.26
CA CYS A 108 2.53 3.24 1.40
C CYS A 108 3.28 2.76 2.65
N ALA A 109 2.60 2.64 3.80
CA ALA A 109 3.20 2.11 5.03
C ALA A 109 3.72 0.68 4.85
N LEU A 110 2.95 -0.18 4.18
CA LEU A 110 3.36 -1.54 3.85
C LEU A 110 4.55 -1.58 2.90
N THR A 111 4.58 -0.70 1.90
CA THR A 111 5.69 -0.60 0.95
C THR A 111 6.98 -0.19 1.65
N ALA A 112 6.93 0.85 2.49
CA ALA A 112 8.08 1.28 3.29
C ALA A 112 8.59 0.16 4.23
N ALA A 113 7.68 -0.65 4.78
CA ALA A 113 8.04 -1.80 5.59
C ALA A 113 8.69 -2.94 4.78
N LEU A 114 8.38 -3.10 3.49
CA LEU A 114 9.06 -4.05 2.61
C LEU A 114 10.49 -3.59 2.27
N ASP A 115 10.70 -2.28 2.13
CA ASP A 115 12.01 -1.69 1.81
C ASP A 115 12.94 -1.60 3.03
N THR A 116 12.38 -1.68 4.24
CA THR A 116 13.14 -1.70 5.48
C THR A 116 13.75 -3.10 5.69
N PRO A 117 15.09 -3.24 5.72
CA PRO A 117 15.71 -4.53 6.03
C PRO A 117 15.30 -5.00 7.42
N ALA A 118 15.09 -6.30 7.61
CA ALA A 118 14.86 -6.84 8.93
C ALA A 118 16.03 -6.45 9.86
N PRO A 119 15.75 -6.03 11.12
CA PRO A 119 16.81 -5.69 12.04
C PRO A 119 17.75 -6.89 12.20
N GLN A 120 19.07 -6.65 12.06
CA GLN A 120 20.05 -7.71 12.29
C GLN A 120 19.94 -8.17 13.76
N PRO A 121 19.90 -9.48 14.03
CA PRO A 121 19.92 -9.96 15.40
C PRO A 121 21.17 -9.45 16.12
N PRO A 122 21.09 -9.15 17.43
CA PRO A 122 22.27 -8.72 18.18
C PRO A 122 23.38 -9.78 18.06
N PRO A 123 24.66 -9.35 18.01
CA PRO A 123 25.77 -10.30 18.03
C PRO A 123 25.69 -11.15 19.31
N LEU A 124 25.94 -12.45 19.15
CA LEU A 124 26.01 -13.43 20.24
C LEU A 124 27.12 -13.10 21.24
#